data_AF-A0A2E3UP77-F1
#
_entry.id   AF-A0A2E3UP77-F1
#
_cell.length_a   1.000
_cell.length_b   1.000
_cell.length_c   1.000
_cell.angle_alpha   90.00
_cell.angle_beta   90.00
_cell.angle_gamma   90.00
#
_symmetry.space_group_name_H-M   'P 1'
#
loop_
_entity.id
_entity.type
_entity.pdbx_description
1 polymer ?
#
loop_
_entity_poly.entity_id
_entity_poly.type
_entity_poly.pdbx_seq_one_letter_code
_entity_poly.pdbx_strand_id
1 'polypeptide(L)'
;TEAFSRTLFGVVNRYRYPNSMRYYNNSSVRSDRLLTSDAIAREPLQLIAHVVTNERPYTEILTADYIMVNPYSAQVYGGDVSFNNYYDSNEWREGRITEYYRCTVCGQNNPDVSYEIETDYPHAGILNSPAFLARFPSTMTNRNRARARWAYYFFLGVDIEALSERTTDQEALADENNPTLNNSNCVVCHDILDPVAGAFQNYGDDGFYRDKAYGYNSLPYSYKRDPLSGYQTGDTWYNDMLAPGFGDLLAPNPNNSLKWLAHEFAKDSRFGYGTVNFWYPAVIGRDPYAEPVNPQDPDYKSSLAAYTAEQDLMQQIADDFVVGTSGNGAHNLKDMLVSLAMSNHYRAESVKVMDPLQKVELQEIGTGRLLSPEQLNRKLVDVSGFNWGYGPNSALGRVYNLVYGGIDSLGINDRATELTTLMSTVVAAMANETSCPIVSNDFSKPQSERSLFTAVELSSTPISDPAAIRANIQLLHERLWGESLPINDPEIDATFGLFETIWSARISAGKSAAISGDSELCQFQLANVENPIGRDSNQTLRSWAAVINYMLRDYKFIHE
;
A
#
# COMPACT_ATOMS: atom_id res chain seq x y z
N THR A 1 -1.98 6.69 -2.19
CA THR A 1 -1.96 8.04 -1.57
C THR A 1 -0.61 8.72 -1.69
N GLU A 2 0.53 8.01 -1.77
CA GLU A 2 1.88 8.63 -1.95
C GLU A 2 2.01 9.56 -3.18
N ALA A 3 1.17 9.37 -4.20
CA ALA A 3 1.19 10.10 -5.47
C ALA A 3 0.93 11.59 -5.51
N PHE A 4 0.17 12.14 -4.57
CA PHE A 4 -0.37 13.51 -4.72
C PHE A 4 0.70 14.60 -4.60
N SER A 5 1.94 14.19 -4.33
CA SER A 5 3.01 15.04 -3.85
C SER A 5 3.78 15.85 -4.92
N ARG A 6 3.45 15.74 -6.22
CA ARG A 6 4.16 16.61 -7.19
C ARG A 6 3.71 18.07 -7.12
N THR A 7 2.51 18.34 -6.61
CA THR A 7 2.08 19.70 -6.29
C THR A 7 1.31 19.72 -4.97
N LEU A 8 2.00 20.12 -3.90
CA LEU A 8 1.41 20.59 -2.64
C LEU A 8 0.09 21.37 -2.86
N PHE A 9 0.08 22.16 -3.93
CA PHE A 9 -1.01 23.04 -4.36
C PHE A 9 -2.31 22.35 -4.81
N GLY A 10 -2.29 21.04 -5.05
CA GLY A 10 -3.48 20.27 -5.37
C GLY A 10 -4.22 19.74 -4.13
N VAL A 11 -3.58 19.77 -2.97
CA VAL A 11 -4.13 19.26 -1.69
C VAL A 11 -4.37 20.39 -0.69
N VAL A 12 -3.46 21.36 -0.64
CA VAL A 12 -3.58 22.55 0.22
C VAL A 12 -3.63 23.83 -0.62
N ASN A 13 -4.33 24.83 -0.09
CA ASN A 13 -4.53 26.12 -0.72
C ASN A 13 -4.04 27.24 0.22
N ARG A 14 -3.18 28.14 -0.26
CA ARG A 14 -2.63 29.30 0.50
C ARG A 14 -3.65 30.16 1.23
N TYR A 15 -4.89 30.23 0.75
CA TYR A 15 -5.90 31.07 1.38
C TYR A 15 -6.63 30.34 2.51
N ARG A 16 -6.69 29.01 2.47
CA ARG A 16 -7.32 28.17 3.49
C ARG A 16 -6.33 27.69 4.54
N TYR A 17 -5.10 27.42 4.11
CA TYR A 17 -3.96 27.04 4.93
C TYR A 17 -2.90 28.15 4.80
N PRO A 18 -3.00 29.24 5.57
CA PRO A 18 -2.18 30.44 5.38
C PRO A 18 -0.68 30.15 5.47
N ASN A 19 -0.25 29.21 6.31
CA ASN A 19 1.16 28.84 6.43
C ASN A 19 1.74 28.20 5.17
N SER A 20 0.89 27.66 4.28
CA SER A 20 1.35 27.16 2.97
C SER A 20 1.82 28.28 2.03
N MET A 21 1.49 29.55 2.29
CA MET A 21 1.86 30.71 1.46
C MET A 21 3.36 30.81 1.17
N ARG A 22 4.20 30.40 2.13
CA ARG A 22 5.67 30.41 1.98
C ARG A 22 6.15 29.60 0.77
N TYR A 23 5.43 28.55 0.39
CA TYR A 23 5.77 27.69 -0.74
C TYR A 23 5.28 28.22 -2.09
N TYR A 24 4.38 29.22 -2.08
CA TYR A 24 3.90 29.90 -3.29
C TYR A 24 4.82 31.05 -3.71
N ASN A 25 5.37 31.78 -2.73
CA ASN A 25 6.13 33.00 -2.99
C ASN A 25 7.63 32.77 -3.19
N ASN A 26 8.15 31.58 -2.85
CA ASN A 26 9.59 31.35 -2.80
C ASN A 26 10.02 30.12 -3.61
N SER A 27 10.76 30.34 -4.69
CA SER A 27 11.32 29.26 -5.53
C SER A 27 12.54 28.56 -4.89
N SER A 28 13.14 29.14 -3.84
CA SER A 28 14.34 28.60 -3.18
C SER A 28 14.07 27.48 -2.18
N VAL A 29 12.82 27.22 -1.78
CA VAL A 29 12.43 26.15 -0.82
C VAL A 29 12.09 24.82 -1.51
N ARG A 30 12.77 24.47 -2.60
CA ARG A 30 12.40 23.31 -3.44
C ARG A 30 12.43 21.98 -2.68
N SER A 31 13.47 21.73 -1.87
CA SER A 31 13.60 20.49 -1.09
C SER A 31 12.51 20.38 -0.03
N ASP A 32 12.32 21.44 0.75
CA ASP A 32 11.32 21.55 1.80
C ASP A 32 9.89 21.39 1.25
N ARG A 33 9.60 21.97 0.07
CA ARG A 33 8.32 21.78 -0.63
C ARG A 33 8.06 20.33 -0.98
N LEU A 34 9.08 19.58 -1.43
CA LEU A 34 8.94 18.16 -1.75
C LEU A 34 8.67 17.32 -0.49
N LEU A 35 9.39 17.60 0.60
CA LEU A 35 9.19 16.92 1.89
C LEU A 35 7.81 17.21 2.48
N THR A 36 7.35 18.46 2.40
CA THR A 36 6.01 18.86 2.83
C THR A 36 4.92 18.19 2.01
N SER A 37 5.10 18.14 0.69
CA SER A 37 4.14 17.51 -0.19
C SER A 37 4.07 16.00 0.01
N ASP A 38 5.20 15.34 0.28
CA ASP A 38 5.27 13.93 0.65
C ASP A 38 4.59 13.68 2.00
N ALA A 39 4.84 14.53 3.00
CA ALA A 39 4.20 14.44 4.30
C ALA A 39 2.67 14.51 4.22
N ILE A 40 2.13 15.48 3.47
CA ILE A 40 0.67 15.61 3.30
C ILE A 40 0.09 14.39 2.55
N ALA A 41 0.80 13.87 1.55
CA ALA A 41 0.35 12.69 0.81
C ALA A 41 0.38 11.40 1.65
N ARG A 42 1.34 11.28 2.58
CA ARG A 42 1.51 10.11 3.45
C ARG A 42 0.64 10.13 4.69
N GLU A 43 0.14 11.29 5.13
CA GLU A 43 -0.64 11.45 6.37
C GLU A 43 -1.72 10.36 6.59
N PRO A 44 -2.59 10.02 5.63
CA PRO A 44 -3.58 8.95 5.83
C PRO A 44 -2.96 7.56 5.99
N LEU A 45 -1.86 7.28 5.29
CA LEU A 45 -1.13 6.01 5.44
C LEU A 45 -0.44 5.92 6.79
N GLN A 46 0.05 7.06 7.30
CA GLN A 46 0.68 7.12 8.61
C GLN A 46 -0.36 6.97 9.72
N LEU A 47 -1.59 7.43 9.53
CA LEU A 47 -2.68 7.13 10.46
C LEU A 47 -2.94 5.61 10.54
N ILE A 48 -3.03 4.94 9.39
CA ILE A 48 -3.14 3.47 9.34
C ILE A 48 -1.94 2.82 10.05
N ALA A 49 -0.72 3.20 9.66
CA ALA A 49 0.50 2.63 10.23
C ALA A 49 0.58 2.84 11.75
N HIS A 50 0.18 4.02 12.23
CA HIS A 50 0.16 4.35 13.66
C HIS A 50 -0.83 3.49 14.43
N VAL A 51 -2.07 3.36 13.95
CA VAL A 51 -3.09 2.51 14.57
C VAL A 51 -2.61 1.06 14.65
N VAL A 52 -2.05 0.54 13.56
CA VAL A 52 -1.62 -0.87 13.46
C VAL A 52 -0.36 -1.16 14.27
N THR A 53 0.65 -0.29 14.23
CA THR A 53 1.91 -0.51 14.95
C THR A 53 1.73 -0.41 16.47
N ASN A 54 0.77 0.40 16.93
CA ASN A 54 0.42 0.53 18.34
C ASN A 54 -0.72 -0.42 18.77
N GLU A 55 -1.12 -1.38 17.93
CA GLU A 55 -2.14 -2.39 18.26
C GLU A 55 -3.48 -1.80 18.73
N ARG A 56 -3.84 -0.64 18.16
CA ARG A 56 -5.12 0.01 18.42
C ARG A 56 -6.23 -0.58 17.54
N PRO A 57 -7.51 -0.44 17.94
CA PRO A 57 -8.64 -0.89 17.13
C PRO A 57 -8.61 -0.23 15.74
N TYR A 58 -8.67 -1.04 14.68
CA TYR A 58 -8.56 -0.56 13.30
C TYR A 58 -9.69 0.41 12.91
N THR A 59 -10.84 0.36 13.61
CA THR A 59 -11.92 1.36 13.49
C THR A 59 -11.44 2.80 13.71
N GLU A 60 -10.35 2.99 14.46
CA GLU A 60 -9.75 4.30 14.75
C GLU A 60 -9.31 5.05 13.48
N ILE A 61 -8.98 4.36 12.39
CA ILE A 61 -8.65 5.04 11.12
C ILE A 61 -9.80 5.90 10.58
N LEU A 62 -11.04 5.57 10.96
CA LEU A 62 -12.24 6.32 10.60
C LEU A 62 -12.66 7.28 11.72
N THR A 63 -12.55 6.84 12.97
CA THR A 63 -13.11 7.58 14.11
C THR A 63 -12.14 8.56 14.76
N ALA A 64 -10.85 8.52 14.39
CA ALA A 64 -9.84 9.44 14.87
C ALA A 64 -10.28 10.89 14.66
N ASP A 65 -10.14 11.68 15.71
CA ASP A 65 -10.35 13.13 15.67
C ASP A 65 -9.03 13.91 15.51
N TYR A 66 -7.99 13.20 15.09
CA TYR A 66 -6.65 13.70 14.80
C TYR A 66 -6.17 13.18 13.45
N ILE A 67 -5.09 13.77 12.94
CA ILE A 67 -4.34 13.32 11.77
C ILE A 67 -2.88 13.06 12.16
N MET A 68 -2.14 12.36 11.31
CA MET A 68 -0.70 12.18 11.52
C MET A 68 0.09 13.31 10.85
N VAL A 69 0.88 14.01 11.64
CA VAL A 69 1.74 15.10 11.16
C VAL A 69 3.20 14.79 11.45
N ASN A 70 4.07 15.24 10.55
CA ASN A 70 5.50 15.31 10.79
C ASN A 70 5.94 16.79 10.82
N PRO A 71 7.22 17.12 11.05
CA PRO A 71 7.67 18.51 11.11
C PRO A 71 7.30 19.35 9.89
N TYR A 72 7.10 18.73 8.72
CA TYR A 72 6.79 19.42 7.47
C TYR A 72 5.30 19.67 7.28
N SER A 73 4.43 18.66 7.48
CA SER A 73 2.97 18.86 7.35
C SER A 73 2.40 19.71 8.49
N ALA A 74 2.95 19.60 9.71
CA ALA A 74 2.55 20.43 10.85
C ALA A 74 2.73 21.93 10.58
N GLN A 75 3.78 22.30 9.83
CA GLN A 75 4.00 23.70 9.45
C GLN A 75 2.92 24.23 8.51
N VAL A 76 2.25 23.39 7.73
CA VAL A 76 1.14 23.80 6.85
C VAL A 76 -0.17 23.86 7.60
N TYR A 77 -0.46 22.85 8.41
CA TYR A 77 -1.76 22.69 9.05
C TYR A 77 -1.96 23.58 10.28
N GLY A 78 -0.89 24.15 10.82
CA GLY A 78 -0.88 24.60 12.20
C GLY A 78 -0.91 23.34 13.08
N GLY A 79 0.12 23.14 13.89
CA GLY A 79 0.26 21.94 14.69
C GLY A 79 0.27 22.28 16.17
N ASP A 80 -0.59 21.61 16.93
CA ASP A 80 -0.54 21.52 18.39
C ASP A 80 0.50 20.48 18.85
N VAL A 81 1.62 20.38 18.13
CA VAL A 81 2.59 19.29 18.23
C VAL A 81 4.01 19.82 18.35
N SER A 82 4.83 19.15 19.16
CA SER A 82 6.28 19.39 19.26
C SER A 82 7.06 18.18 18.76
N PHE A 83 8.22 18.44 18.16
CA PHE A 83 9.08 17.42 17.58
C PHE A 83 10.46 17.44 18.25
N ASN A 84 11.07 16.27 18.37
CA ASN A 84 12.44 16.15 18.85
C ASN A 84 13.43 16.69 17.81
N ASN A 85 13.17 16.43 16.53
CA ASN A 85 13.97 16.90 15.42
C ASN A 85 13.09 17.46 14.30
N TYR A 86 13.07 18.79 14.18
CA TYR A 86 12.30 19.49 13.14
C TYR A 86 12.80 19.27 11.70
N TYR A 87 13.90 18.52 11.51
CA TYR A 87 14.42 18.13 10.21
C TYR A 87 14.23 16.64 9.90
N ASP A 88 13.63 15.86 10.81
CA ASP A 88 13.34 14.45 10.57
C ASP A 88 11.97 14.29 9.88
N SER A 89 11.99 13.95 8.59
CA SER A 89 10.76 13.70 7.83
C SER A 89 10.01 12.44 8.25
N ASN A 90 10.61 11.59 9.08
CA ASN A 90 10.02 10.35 9.56
C ASN A 90 9.52 10.44 11.01
N GLU A 91 9.66 11.58 11.68
CA GLU A 91 9.10 11.78 13.02
C GLU A 91 7.60 12.12 12.92
N TRP A 92 6.75 11.10 12.93
CA TRP A 92 5.29 11.25 12.88
C TRP A 92 4.67 11.31 14.27
N ARG A 93 3.66 12.17 14.43
CA ARG A 93 2.92 12.42 15.68
C ARG A 93 1.44 12.60 15.39
N GLU A 94 0.60 12.26 16.36
CA GLU A 94 -0.81 12.67 16.36
C GLU A 94 -0.89 14.19 16.50
N GLY A 95 -1.74 14.84 15.70
CA GLY A 95 -1.98 16.28 15.78
C GLY A 95 -3.28 16.69 15.11
N ARG A 96 -3.61 17.98 15.16
CA ARG A 96 -4.83 18.52 14.55
C ARG A 96 -4.49 19.62 13.55
N ILE A 97 -5.37 19.82 12.56
CA ILE A 97 -5.36 21.04 11.74
C ILE A 97 -5.90 22.19 12.59
N THR A 98 -5.02 23.07 13.07
CA THR A 98 -5.40 24.21 13.91
C THR A 98 -5.46 25.53 13.15
N GLU A 99 -4.87 25.63 11.96
CA GLU A 99 -4.85 26.82 11.13
C GLU A 99 -5.57 26.60 9.79
N TYR A 100 -6.91 26.58 9.86
CA TYR A 100 -7.78 26.49 8.70
C TYR A 100 -8.78 27.64 8.64
N TYR A 101 -8.90 28.26 7.46
CA TYR A 101 -9.73 29.43 7.23
C TYR A 101 -10.74 29.22 6.10
N ARG A 102 -11.97 29.68 6.32
CA ARG A 102 -13.01 29.79 5.27
C ARG A 102 -13.10 31.23 4.78
N CYS A 103 -13.62 31.39 3.57
CA CYS A 103 -13.78 32.71 2.95
C CYS A 103 -15.10 33.38 3.35
N THR A 104 -15.03 34.67 3.69
CA THR A 104 -16.18 35.58 3.71
C THR A 104 -16.52 35.99 2.29
N VAL A 105 -15.49 36.39 1.52
CA VAL A 105 -15.55 36.71 0.08
C VAL A 105 -14.56 35.80 -0.66
N CYS A 106 -15.06 34.93 -1.54
CA CYS A 106 -14.24 33.93 -2.22
C CYS A 106 -13.89 34.35 -3.66
N GLY A 107 -12.71 33.97 -4.15
CA GLY A 107 -12.32 34.09 -5.57
C GLY A 107 -10.84 34.40 -5.76
N GLN A 108 -10.14 33.64 -6.62
CA GLN A 108 -8.70 33.82 -6.85
C GLN A 108 -8.32 35.14 -7.54
N ASN A 109 -9.26 35.77 -8.26
CA ASN A 109 -9.05 37.02 -9.00
C ASN A 109 -9.95 38.17 -8.49
N ASN A 110 -10.51 38.02 -7.30
CA ASN A 110 -11.32 39.05 -6.68
C ASN A 110 -10.41 39.96 -5.83
N PRO A 111 -10.30 41.27 -6.11
CA PRO A 111 -9.49 42.18 -5.29
C PRO A 111 -9.99 42.28 -3.85
N ASP A 112 -11.26 41.96 -3.59
CA ASP A 112 -11.90 41.98 -2.27
C ASP A 112 -11.97 40.59 -1.62
N VAL A 113 -11.16 39.63 -2.08
CA VAL A 113 -11.11 38.27 -1.49
C VAL A 113 -10.70 38.33 -0.02
N SER A 114 -11.42 37.63 0.85
CA SER A 114 -11.17 37.60 2.30
C SER A 114 -11.40 36.21 2.87
N TYR A 115 -10.42 35.74 3.66
CA TYR A 115 -10.37 34.44 4.33
C TYR A 115 -10.10 34.64 5.83
N GLU A 116 -11.12 35.10 6.54
CA GLU A 116 -11.01 35.52 7.95
C GLU A 116 -11.82 34.63 8.91
N ILE A 117 -12.55 33.64 8.37
CA ILE A 117 -13.36 32.75 9.20
C ILE A 117 -12.46 31.62 9.70
N GLU A 118 -11.83 31.82 10.85
CA GLU A 118 -11.14 30.75 11.59
C GLU A 118 -12.11 29.60 11.83
N THR A 119 -11.63 28.38 11.64
CA THR A 119 -12.47 27.19 11.63
C THR A 119 -11.77 26.05 12.34
N ASP A 120 -12.42 25.56 13.40
CA ASP A 120 -12.07 24.26 14.00
C ASP A 120 -12.38 23.16 12.98
N TYR A 121 -11.33 22.49 12.49
CA TYR A 121 -11.45 21.50 11.43
C TYR A 121 -12.10 20.22 11.98
N PRO A 122 -13.26 19.78 11.46
CA PRO A 122 -14.03 18.70 12.08
C PRO A 122 -13.52 17.31 11.65
N HIS A 123 -12.39 16.87 12.19
CA HIS A 123 -11.74 15.58 11.88
C HIS A 123 -12.71 14.38 11.94
N ALA A 124 -12.58 13.51 10.94
CA ALA A 124 -13.34 12.28 10.74
C ALA A 124 -12.43 11.20 10.13
N GLY A 125 -11.26 11.01 10.77
CA GLY A 125 -10.21 10.10 10.33
C GLY A 125 -9.81 10.31 8.87
N ILE A 126 -9.62 9.19 8.16
CA ILE A 126 -9.21 9.20 6.76
C ILE A 126 -10.23 9.90 5.85
N LEU A 127 -11.54 9.82 6.14
CA LEU A 127 -12.60 10.27 5.24
C LEU A 127 -12.53 11.77 4.93
N ASN A 128 -11.96 12.57 5.82
CA ASN A 128 -11.72 13.98 5.57
C ASN A 128 -10.28 14.43 5.71
N SER A 129 -9.32 13.50 5.66
CA SER A 129 -7.94 13.88 5.42
C SER A 129 -7.84 14.67 4.09
N PRO A 130 -7.05 15.76 4.03
CA PRO A 130 -6.89 16.53 2.80
C PRO A 130 -6.48 15.67 1.60
N ALA A 131 -5.61 14.68 1.82
CA ALA A 131 -5.16 13.77 0.78
C ALA A 131 -6.27 12.83 0.25
N PHE A 132 -7.17 12.32 1.11
CA PHE A 132 -8.31 11.51 0.67
C PHE A 132 -9.28 12.33 -0.18
N LEU A 133 -9.64 13.52 0.29
CA LEU A 133 -10.61 14.39 -0.40
C LEU A 133 -10.08 14.92 -1.74
N ALA A 134 -8.77 15.12 -1.86
CA ALA A 134 -8.11 15.47 -3.12
C ALA A 134 -7.97 14.27 -4.07
N ARG A 135 -7.75 13.05 -3.53
CA ARG A 135 -7.65 11.83 -4.34
C ARG A 135 -8.98 11.45 -4.98
N PHE A 136 -10.07 11.53 -4.21
CA PHE A 136 -11.39 11.12 -4.63
C PHE A 136 -12.23 12.37 -4.91
N PRO A 137 -12.27 12.82 -6.19
CA PRO A 137 -12.80 14.12 -6.54
C PRO A 137 -14.32 14.17 -6.37
N SER A 138 -14.86 15.37 -6.30
CA SER A 138 -16.28 15.64 -6.54
C SER A 138 -16.40 16.65 -7.67
N THR A 139 -17.55 16.65 -8.32
CA THR A 139 -17.95 17.69 -9.28
C THR A 139 -19.40 18.09 -8.98
N MET A 140 -19.84 19.22 -9.53
CA MET A 140 -21.24 19.66 -9.45
C MET A 140 -22.27 18.62 -9.92
N THR A 141 -21.87 17.67 -10.79
CA THR A 141 -22.74 16.59 -11.31
C THR A 141 -22.56 15.28 -10.55
N ASN A 142 -21.34 14.96 -10.10
CA ASN A 142 -21.08 13.77 -9.31
C ASN A 142 -21.57 13.93 -7.85
N ARG A 143 -21.54 15.15 -7.30
CA ARG A 143 -22.08 15.51 -5.98
C ARG A 143 -21.62 14.54 -4.88
N ASN A 144 -20.30 14.38 -4.72
CA ASN A 144 -19.64 13.45 -3.79
C ASN A 144 -19.87 11.94 -3.99
N ARG A 145 -20.59 11.49 -5.01
CA ARG A 145 -20.82 10.05 -5.25
C ARG A 145 -19.53 9.25 -5.43
N ALA A 146 -18.49 9.83 -6.03
CA ALA A 146 -17.20 9.17 -6.14
C ALA A 146 -16.56 8.91 -4.76
N ARG A 147 -16.62 9.89 -3.84
CA ARG A 147 -16.14 9.73 -2.46
C ARG A 147 -16.93 8.65 -1.72
N ALA A 148 -18.25 8.66 -1.86
CA ALA A 148 -19.13 7.66 -1.26
C ALA A 148 -18.83 6.25 -1.77
N ARG A 149 -18.69 6.08 -3.10
CA ARG A 149 -18.32 4.80 -3.72
C ARG A 149 -17.03 4.24 -3.13
N TRP A 150 -15.98 5.07 -3.06
CA TRP A 150 -14.69 4.63 -2.52
C TRP A 150 -14.74 4.36 -1.01
N ALA A 151 -15.53 5.12 -0.24
CA ALA A 151 -15.72 4.84 1.18
C ALA A 151 -16.41 3.47 1.38
N TYR A 152 -17.46 3.16 0.63
CA TYR A 152 -18.11 1.84 0.65
C TYR A 152 -17.13 0.72 0.28
N TYR A 153 -16.39 0.92 -0.80
CA TYR A 153 -15.46 -0.09 -1.32
C TYR A 153 -14.35 -0.41 -0.31
N PHE A 154 -13.69 0.61 0.26
CA PHE A 154 -12.55 0.38 1.16
C PHE A 154 -12.95 -0.08 2.56
N PHE A 155 -14.06 0.42 3.10
CA PHE A 155 -14.36 0.22 4.52
C PHE A 155 -15.47 -0.79 4.78
N LEU A 156 -16.32 -1.07 3.80
CA LEU A 156 -17.42 -2.04 3.92
C LEU A 156 -17.34 -3.17 2.88
N GLY A 157 -16.36 -3.15 1.96
CA GLY A 157 -16.21 -4.15 0.91
C GLY A 157 -17.35 -4.15 -0.11
N VAL A 158 -18.09 -3.04 -0.25
CA VAL A 158 -19.23 -2.94 -1.15
C VAL A 158 -18.83 -2.23 -2.44
N ASP A 159 -18.82 -2.96 -3.56
CA ASP A 159 -18.71 -2.33 -4.89
C ASP A 159 -20.07 -1.89 -5.39
N ILE A 160 -20.33 -0.59 -5.28
CA ILE A 160 -21.58 0.04 -5.73
C ILE A 160 -21.86 -0.21 -7.22
N GLU A 161 -20.82 -0.35 -8.04
CA GLU A 161 -20.98 -0.58 -9.49
C GLU A 161 -21.31 -2.04 -9.82
N ALA A 162 -21.12 -2.97 -8.87
CA ALA A 162 -21.44 -4.39 -9.03
C ALA A 162 -22.83 -4.76 -8.48
N LEU A 163 -23.55 -3.81 -7.87
CA LEU A 163 -24.88 -4.06 -7.27
C LEU A 163 -25.96 -4.38 -8.32
N SER A 164 -25.83 -3.85 -9.53
CA SER A 164 -26.76 -4.08 -10.64
C SER A 164 -26.07 -3.80 -11.97
N GLU A 165 -26.48 -4.51 -13.01
CA GLU A 165 -26.12 -4.15 -14.37
C GLU A 165 -26.75 -2.81 -14.75
N ARG A 166 -25.99 -1.97 -15.45
CA ARG A 166 -26.51 -0.72 -16.01
C ARG A 166 -27.37 -1.06 -17.23
N THR A 167 -28.61 -0.58 -17.23
CA THR A 167 -29.50 -0.75 -18.38
C THR A 167 -28.90 -0.13 -19.65
N THR A 168 -29.00 -0.85 -20.76
CA THR A 168 -28.66 -0.36 -22.11
C THR A 168 -29.91 0.03 -22.90
N ASP A 169 -31.09 -0.08 -22.30
CA ASP A 169 -32.35 0.30 -22.90
C ASP A 169 -32.43 1.83 -23.07
N GLN A 170 -32.60 2.25 -24.32
CA GLN A 170 -32.63 3.66 -24.69
C GLN A 170 -33.85 4.38 -24.09
N GLU A 171 -34.98 3.71 -23.90
CA GLU A 171 -36.18 4.30 -23.29
C GLU A 171 -35.94 4.57 -21.80
N ALA A 172 -35.36 3.59 -21.09
CA ALA A 172 -34.96 3.75 -19.69
C ALA A 172 -33.93 4.87 -19.49
N LEU A 173 -33.01 5.08 -20.45
CA LEU A 173 -31.97 6.11 -20.38
C LEU A 173 -32.44 7.51 -20.81
N ALA A 174 -33.63 7.64 -21.41
CA ALA A 174 -34.20 8.91 -21.83
C ALA A 174 -34.97 9.65 -20.72
N ASP A 175 -35.04 9.10 -19.50
CA ASP A 175 -35.69 9.74 -18.36
C ASP A 175 -34.87 10.94 -17.84
N GLU A 176 -35.41 12.14 -18.06
CA GLU A 176 -34.83 13.39 -17.58
C GLU A 176 -35.41 13.85 -16.22
N ASN A 177 -36.42 13.15 -15.68
CA ASN A 177 -37.11 13.53 -14.46
C ASN A 177 -36.36 13.01 -13.22
N ASN A 178 -35.16 13.56 -12.96
CA ASN A 178 -34.29 13.15 -11.86
C ASN A 178 -34.18 11.61 -11.74
N PRO A 179 -33.58 10.96 -12.75
CA PRO A 179 -33.59 9.50 -12.86
C PRO A 179 -32.98 8.82 -11.63
N THR A 180 -32.05 9.47 -10.94
CA THR A 180 -31.43 8.93 -9.71
C THR A 180 -32.40 8.76 -8.54
N LEU A 181 -33.57 9.42 -8.56
CA LEU A 181 -34.63 9.27 -7.56
C LEU A 181 -35.86 8.54 -8.09
N ASN A 182 -36.15 8.66 -9.39
CA ASN A 182 -37.44 8.25 -9.95
C ASN A 182 -37.36 7.04 -10.88
N ASN A 183 -36.19 6.75 -11.45
CA ASN A 183 -36.01 5.64 -12.38
C ASN A 183 -35.53 4.39 -11.64
N SER A 184 -36.32 3.31 -11.67
CA SER A 184 -35.99 2.06 -10.98
C SER A 184 -34.64 1.46 -11.39
N ASN A 185 -34.17 1.73 -12.62
CA ASN A 185 -32.87 1.25 -13.09
C ASN A 185 -31.68 2.02 -12.48
N CYS A 186 -31.90 3.21 -11.93
CA CYS A 186 -30.87 4.04 -11.30
C CYS A 186 -30.97 3.99 -9.77
N VAL A 187 -32.19 4.03 -9.24
CA VAL A 187 -32.51 4.01 -7.80
C VAL A 187 -31.83 2.86 -7.07
N VAL A 188 -31.69 1.68 -7.70
CA VAL A 188 -31.04 0.50 -7.12
C VAL A 188 -29.63 0.76 -6.55
N CYS A 189 -28.83 1.60 -7.22
CA CYS A 189 -27.51 1.99 -6.71
C CYS A 189 -27.59 3.30 -5.91
N HIS A 190 -28.44 4.22 -6.33
CA HIS A 190 -28.52 5.57 -5.76
C HIS A 190 -29.12 5.61 -4.33
N ASP A 191 -30.04 4.70 -3.99
CA ASP A 191 -30.59 4.59 -2.63
C ASP A 191 -29.51 4.27 -1.58
N ILE A 192 -28.47 3.54 -1.99
CA ILE A 192 -27.34 3.18 -1.12
C ILE A 192 -26.26 4.27 -1.17
N LEU A 193 -25.99 4.81 -2.36
CA LEU A 193 -24.87 5.71 -2.63
C LEU A 193 -25.12 7.16 -2.21
N ASP A 194 -26.30 7.71 -2.54
CA ASP A 194 -26.57 9.14 -2.42
C ASP A 194 -26.66 9.63 -0.97
N PRO A 195 -27.22 8.88 0.00
CA PRO A 195 -27.17 9.29 1.41
C PRO A 195 -25.75 9.44 1.93
N VAL A 196 -24.85 8.51 1.58
CA VAL A 196 -23.44 8.57 1.97
C VAL A 196 -22.73 9.72 1.25
N ALA A 197 -23.05 9.98 -0.02
CA ALA A 197 -22.57 11.16 -0.73
C ALA A 197 -23.00 12.45 -0.02
N GLY A 198 -24.22 12.49 0.51
CA GLY A 198 -24.74 13.56 1.35
C GLY A 198 -23.98 13.74 2.66
N ALA A 199 -23.42 12.69 3.25
CA ALA A 199 -22.60 12.84 4.45
C ALA A 199 -21.36 13.73 4.20
N PHE A 200 -20.84 13.77 2.97
CA PHE A 200 -19.75 14.65 2.53
C PHE A 200 -20.18 16.09 2.18
N GLN A 201 -21.44 16.48 2.40
CA GLN A 201 -22.02 17.78 2.00
C GLN A 201 -21.21 19.03 2.37
N ASN A 202 -20.39 18.96 3.43
CA ASN A 202 -19.57 20.09 3.86
C ASN A 202 -18.25 20.22 3.10
N TYR A 203 -17.95 19.36 2.13
CA TYR A 203 -16.70 19.38 1.37
C TYR A 203 -16.99 19.69 -0.09
N GLY A 204 -16.36 20.75 -0.60
CA GLY A 204 -16.49 21.16 -2.00
C GLY A 204 -15.83 20.18 -2.97
N ASP A 205 -15.93 20.51 -4.25
CA ASP A 205 -15.36 19.72 -5.34
C ASP A 205 -13.84 19.52 -5.17
N ASP A 206 -13.12 20.57 -4.75
CA ASP A 206 -11.69 20.53 -4.43
C ASP A 206 -11.37 19.92 -3.05
N GLY A 207 -12.38 19.45 -2.30
CA GLY A 207 -12.19 18.82 -0.99
C GLY A 207 -12.07 19.80 0.18
N PHE A 208 -12.27 21.09 -0.03
CA PHE A 208 -12.22 22.07 1.05
C PHE A 208 -13.52 22.12 1.85
N TYR A 209 -13.38 22.22 3.18
CA TYR A 209 -14.50 22.38 4.10
C TYR A 209 -15.19 23.75 3.91
N ARG A 210 -16.52 23.71 3.70
CA ARG A 210 -17.45 24.83 3.50
C ARG A 210 -16.83 25.95 2.68
N ASP A 211 -16.61 25.63 1.42
CA ASP A 211 -15.68 26.35 0.57
C ASP A 211 -16.29 27.58 -0.15
N LYS A 212 -17.57 27.88 0.09
CA LYS A 212 -18.29 28.99 -0.57
C LYS A 212 -18.41 30.23 0.31
N ALA A 213 -18.90 31.33 -0.30
CA ALA A 213 -19.01 32.64 0.33
C ALA A 213 -19.70 32.56 1.70
N TYR A 214 -19.15 33.33 2.65
CA TYR A 214 -19.51 33.32 4.08
C TYR A 214 -19.30 31.99 4.82
N GLY A 215 -18.72 30.98 4.18
CA GLY A 215 -18.39 29.70 4.79
C GLY A 215 -19.59 28.87 5.24
N TYR A 216 -20.81 29.12 4.75
CA TYR A 216 -22.01 28.41 5.24
C TYR A 216 -22.18 27.00 4.65
N ASN A 217 -21.75 26.79 3.41
CA ASN A 217 -21.94 25.53 2.68
C ASN A 217 -20.84 25.31 1.64
N SER A 218 -20.91 24.16 0.96
CA SER A 218 -20.07 23.82 -0.18
C SER A 218 -20.84 23.78 -1.51
N LEU A 219 -22.09 24.26 -1.53
CA LEU A 219 -22.98 24.18 -2.70
C LEU A 219 -22.53 25.14 -3.82
N PRO A 220 -22.39 24.66 -5.08
CA PRO A 220 -21.93 25.48 -6.19
C PRO A 220 -22.91 26.60 -6.50
N TYR A 221 -22.38 27.70 -7.04
CA TYR A 221 -23.18 28.89 -7.31
C TYR A 221 -24.18 28.70 -8.45
N SER A 222 -23.85 27.83 -9.41
CA SER A 222 -24.75 27.38 -10.48
C SER A 222 -26.03 26.76 -9.90
N TYR A 223 -25.90 25.87 -8.91
CA TYR A 223 -27.05 25.28 -8.22
C TYR A 223 -27.86 26.34 -7.46
N LYS A 224 -27.19 27.16 -6.63
CA LYS A 224 -27.88 28.17 -5.80
C LYS A 224 -28.60 29.27 -6.59
N ARG A 225 -28.19 29.52 -7.83
CA ARG A 225 -28.80 30.52 -8.72
C ARG A 225 -29.83 29.94 -9.69
N ASP A 226 -29.87 28.62 -9.84
CA ASP A 226 -30.83 27.98 -10.72
C ASP A 226 -32.24 28.07 -10.08
N PRO A 227 -33.20 28.76 -10.71
CA PRO A 227 -34.56 28.89 -10.19
C PRO A 227 -35.29 27.54 -10.04
N LEU A 228 -34.83 26.49 -10.75
CA LEU A 228 -35.42 25.15 -10.72
C LEU A 228 -34.77 24.23 -9.69
N SER A 229 -33.66 24.65 -9.06
CA SER A 229 -32.90 23.83 -8.11
C SER A 229 -33.64 23.50 -6.81
N GLY A 230 -34.66 24.30 -6.47
CA GLY A 230 -35.33 24.24 -5.17
C GLY A 230 -34.48 24.74 -3.99
N TYR A 231 -33.31 25.34 -4.23
CA TYR A 231 -32.41 25.83 -3.19
C TYR A 231 -33.08 26.87 -2.28
N GLN A 232 -32.91 26.69 -0.98
CA GLN A 232 -33.30 27.64 0.06
C GLN A 232 -32.07 28.18 0.80
N THR A 233 -32.16 29.43 1.26
CA THR A 233 -31.07 30.02 2.04
C THR A 233 -30.91 29.28 3.35
N GLY A 234 -29.72 28.69 3.55
CA GLY A 234 -29.42 27.85 4.70
C GLY A 234 -29.10 26.41 4.31
N ASP A 235 -29.47 25.98 3.09
CA ASP A 235 -29.20 24.63 2.64
C ASP A 235 -27.70 24.34 2.57
N THR A 236 -27.35 23.14 3.04
CA THR A 236 -26.01 22.56 2.94
C THR A 236 -25.94 21.43 1.93
N TRP A 237 -27.09 20.92 1.48
CA TRP A 237 -27.20 19.82 0.54
C TRP A 237 -28.21 20.11 -0.58
N TYR A 238 -28.14 19.29 -1.62
CA TYR A 238 -28.98 19.39 -2.80
C TYR A 238 -30.41 18.88 -2.48
N ASN A 239 -31.42 19.72 -2.72
CA ASN A 239 -32.82 19.38 -2.48
C ASN A 239 -33.37 18.30 -3.43
N ASP A 240 -32.73 18.11 -4.58
CA ASP A 240 -33.02 17.09 -5.59
C ASP A 240 -32.19 15.79 -5.38
N MET A 241 -31.64 15.58 -4.19
CA MET A 241 -30.91 14.37 -3.79
C MET A 241 -31.51 13.75 -2.53
N LEU A 242 -31.26 12.46 -2.31
CA LEU A 242 -31.54 11.84 -1.01
C LEU A 242 -30.79 12.56 0.12
N ALA A 243 -31.44 12.60 1.28
CA ALA A 243 -30.90 13.27 2.45
C ALA A 243 -29.61 12.58 2.94
N PRO A 244 -28.63 13.33 3.49
CA PRO A 244 -27.44 12.76 4.09
C PRO A 244 -27.78 11.67 5.12
N GLY A 245 -27.18 10.49 4.98
CA GLY A 245 -27.55 9.31 5.76
C GLY A 245 -26.72 8.07 5.45
N PHE A 246 -27.12 6.94 6.04
CA PHE A 246 -26.53 5.62 5.85
C PHE A 246 -27.54 4.54 6.20
N GLY A 247 -27.84 3.65 5.24
CA GLY A 247 -28.99 2.75 5.35
C GLY A 247 -30.27 3.53 5.63
N ASP A 248 -31.05 3.10 6.62
CA ASP A 248 -32.29 3.76 7.02
C ASP A 248 -32.07 4.95 7.97
N LEU A 249 -30.81 5.26 8.34
CA LEU A 249 -30.49 6.32 9.30
C LEU A 249 -30.19 7.63 8.57
N LEU A 250 -30.79 8.71 9.05
CA LEU A 250 -30.44 10.07 8.64
C LEU A 250 -29.31 10.62 9.49
N ALA A 251 -28.41 11.37 8.87
CA ALA A 251 -27.35 12.08 9.58
C ALA A 251 -27.98 13.08 10.57
N PRO A 252 -27.70 12.98 11.87
CA PRO A 252 -28.44 13.72 12.89
C PRO A 252 -28.13 15.21 12.91
N ASN A 253 -26.96 15.61 12.37
CA ASN A 253 -26.53 17.00 12.33
C ASN A 253 -25.74 17.27 11.04
N PRO A 254 -26.17 18.23 10.21
CA PRO A 254 -25.52 18.52 8.94
C PRO A 254 -24.12 19.13 9.09
N ASN A 255 -23.75 19.65 10.27
CA ASN A 255 -22.42 20.23 10.50
C ASN A 255 -21.31 19.16 10.69
N ASN A 256 -21.67 17.94 11.12
CA ASN A 256 -20.74 16.86 11.45
C ASN A 256 -21.15 15.51 10.83
N SER A 257 -21.93 15.54 9.74
CA SER A 257 -22.46 14.35 9.08
C SER A 257 -21.38 13.33 8.69
N LEU A 258 -20.19 13.78 8.29
CA LEU A 258 -19.12 12.87 7.91
C LEU A 258 -18.47 12.17 9.11
N LYS A 259 -18.33 12.88 10.25
CA LYS A 259 -17.86 12.26 11.50
C LYS A 259 -18.87 11.23 12.00
N TRP A 260 -20.16 11.55 11.93
CA TRP A 260 -21.22 10.58 12.22
C TRP A 260 -21.13 9.34 11.31
N LEU A 261 -21.01 9.53 9.99
CA LEU A 261 -20.87 8.42 9.04
C LEU A 261 -19.68 7.52 9.39
N ALA A 262 -18.52 8.10 9.73
CA ALA A 262 -17.33 7.35 10.11
C ALA A 262 -17.60 6.39 11.29
N HIS A 263 -18.37 6.84 12.29
CA HIS A 263 -18.78 6.00 13.41
C HIS A 263 -19.81 4.94 13.02
N GLU A 264 -20.73 5.23 12.10
CA GLU A 264 -21.70 4.23 11.64
C GLU A 264 -21.04 3.17 10.75
N PHE A 265 -20.08 3.54 9.90
CA PHE A 265 -19.26 2.58 9.14
C PHE A 265 -18.49 1.64 10.06
N ALA A 266 -17.88 2.17 11.13
CA ALA A 266 -17.15 1.35 12.10
C ALA A 266 -18.06 0.38 12.89
N LYS A 267 -19.37 0.62 12.94
CA LYS A 267 -20.35 -0.27 13.61
C LYS A 267 -21.05 -1.23 12.64
N ASP A 268 -20.95 -0.99 11.34
CA ASP A 268 -21.65 -1.78 10.35
C ASP A 268 -21.11 -3.21 10.35
N SER A 269 -21.99 -4.20 10.25
CA SER A 269 -21.61 -5.62 10.27
C SER A 269 -20.68 -6.01 9.12
N ARG A 270 -20.68 -5.24 8.02
CA ARG A 270 -19.78 -5.45 6.88
C ARG A 270 -18.36 -4.91 7.13
N PHE A 271 -18.12 -4.13 8.18
CA PHE A 271 -16.80 -3.55 8.44
C PHE A 271 -15.71 -4.62 8.61
N GLY A 272 -16.01 -5.70 9.35
CA GLY A 272 -15.08 -6.81 9.54
C GLY A 272 -14.71 -7.48 8.23
N TYR A 273 -15.71 -7.98 7.51
CA TYR A 273 -15.51 -8.64 6.21
C TYR A 273 -14.88 -7.70 5.18
N GLY A 274 -15.36 -6.46 5.08
CA GLY A 274 -14.82 -5.44 4.20
C GLY A 274 -13.35 -5.14 4.46
N THR A 275 -12.92 -5.15 5.74
CA THR A 275 -11.51 -5.00 6.11
C THR A 275 -10.69 -6.20 5.65
N VAL A 276 -11.18 -7.43 5.86
CA VAL A 276 -10.51 -8.64 5.35
C VAL A 276 -10.39 -8.59 3.83
N ASN A 277 -11.48 -8.29 3.13
CA ASN A 277 -11.53 -8.15 1.68
C ASN A 277 -10.55 -7.11 1.15
N PHE A 278 -10.43 -5.95 1.81
CA PHE A 278 -9.48 -4.91 1.42
C PHE A 278 -8.01 -5.34 1.56
N TRP A 279 -7.68 -6.07 2.63
CA TRP A 279 -6.30 -6.50 2.90
C TRP A 279 -5.94 -7.83 2.25
N TYR A 280 -6.92 -8.60 1.77
CA TYR A 280 -6.72 -9.91 1.17
C TYR A 280 -5.67 -9.90 0.05
N PRO A 281 -5.74 -9.00 -0.96
CA PRO A 281 -4.76 -9.00 -2.05
C PRO A 281 -3.35 -8.62 -1.59
N ALA A 282 -3.24 -7.82 -0.52
CA ALA A 282 -1.95 -7.42 0.03
C ALA A 282 -1.21 -8.57 0.72
N VAL A 283 -1.94 -9.54 1.28
CA VAL A 283 -1.39 -10.75 1.90
C VAL A 283 -1.32 -11.89 0.90
N ILE A 284 -2.46 -12.29 0.34
CA ILE A 284 -2.61 -13.48 -0.52
C ILE A 284 -2.07 -13.26 -1.95
N GLY A 285 -2.04 -12.03 -2.44
CA GLY A 285 -1.44 -11.70 -3.75
C GLY A 285 -2.37 -11.70 -4.94
N ARG A 286 -3.66 -11.95 -4.72
CA ARG A 286 -4.72 -11.82 -5.71
C ARG A 286 -5.99 -11.30 -5.05
N ASP A 287 -6.92 -10.83 -5.88
CA ASP A 287 -8.26 -10.52 -5.42
C ASP A 287 -8.99 -11.78 -4.94
N PRO A 288 -9.92 -11.66 -3.96
CA PRO A 288 -10.84 -12.72 -3.63
C PRO A 288 -11.63 -13.19 -4.85
N TYR A 289 -12.02 -14.46 -4.86
CA TYR A 289 -12.85 -15.04 -5.90
C TYR A 289 -14.18 -14.28 -6.01
N ALA A 290 -14.56 -13.99 -7.25
CA ALA A 290 -15.91 -13.56 -7.57
C ALA A 290 -16.86 -14.77 -7.56
N GLU A 291 -18.12 -14.54 -7.18
CA GLU A 291 -19.14 -15.58 -7.28
C GLU A 291 -19.33 -15.99 -8.75
N PRO A 292 -19.29 -17.29 -9.08
CA PRO A 292 -19.52 -17.72 -10.45
C PRO A 292 -20.98 -17.48 -10.85
N VAL A 293 -21.19 -16.83 -12.01
CA VAL A 293 -22.52 -16.34 -12.42
C VAL A 293 -23.28 -17.30 -13.36
N ASN A 294 -22.61 -18.22 -14.04
CA ASN A 294 -23.23 -19.09 -15.04
C ASN A 294 -23.17 -20.59 -14.66
N PRO A 295 -24.29 -21.18 -14.19
CA PRO A 295 -24.36 -22.59 -13.83
C PRO A 295 -24.09 -23.60 -14.96
N GLN A 296 -24.06 -23.15 -16.21
CA GLN A 296 -23.78 -24.00 -17.37
C GLN A 296 -22.28 -24.13 -17.68
N ASP A 297 -21.42 -23.36 -17.03
CA ASP A 297 -19.98 -23.44 -17.28
C ASP A 297 -19.42 -24.80 -16.80
N PRO A 298 -18.51 -25.43 -17.57
CA PRO A 298 -18.00 -26.77 -17.24
C PRO A 298 -17.34 -26.88 -15.85
N ASP A 299 -16.75 -25.78 -15.38
CA ASP A 299 -16.04 -25.65 -14.11
C ASP A 299 -16.87 -25.00 -13.00
N TYR A 300 -18.13 -24.61 -13.26
CA TYR A 300 -18.99 -23.88 -12.32
C TYR A 300 -18.98 -24.47 -10.90
N LYS A 301 -19.11 -25.79 -10.78
CA LYS A 301 -19.12 -26.47 -9.47
C LYS A 301 -17.81 -26.32 -8.70
N SER A 302 -16.68 -26.41 -9.40
CA SER A 302 -15.35 -26.23 -8.79
C SER A 302 -15.11 -24.78 -8.41
N SER A 303 -15.47 -23.84 -9.29
CA SER A 303 -15.34 -22.40 -9.02
C SER A 303 -16.23 -21.96 -7.86
N LEU A 304 -17.44 -22.51 -7.76
CA LEU A 304 -18.35 -22.25 -6.63
C LEU A 304 -17.80 -22.83 -5.33
N ALA A 305 -17.17 -24.02 -5.35
CA ALA A 305 -16.53 -24.61 -4.18
C ALA A 305 -15.35 -23.75 -3.69
N ALA A 306 -14.49 -23.30 -4.62
CA ALA A 306 -13.36 -22.42 -4.31
C ALA A 306 -13.83 -21.09 -3.70
N TYR A 307 -14.81 -20.46 -4.34
CA TYR A 307 -15.45 -19.25 -3.83
C TYR A 307 -16.02 -19.45 -2.42
N THR A 308 -16.79 -20.52 -2.21
CA THR A 308 -17.44 -20.78 -0.91
C THR A 308 -16.40 -21.01 0.20
N ALA A 309 -15.38 -21.80 -0.07
CA ALA A 309 -14.33 -22.09 0.92
C ALA A 309 -13.54 -20.83 1.31
N GLU A 310 -13.26 -19.96 0.34
CA GLU A 310 -12.57 -18.69 0.59
C GLU A 310 -13.46 -17.71 1.35
N GLN A 311 -14.74 -17.60 0.98
CA GLN A 311 -15.72 -16.78 1.68
C GLN A 311 -15.85 -17.20 3.16
N ASP A 312 -15.96 -18.51 3.42
CA ASP A 312 -16.04 -19.05 4.77
C ASP A 312 -14.79 -18.70 5.59
N LEU A 313 -13.59 -18.83 5.00
CA LEU A 313 -12.33 -18.42 5.64
C LEU A 313 -12.32 -16.92 5.94
N MET A 314 -12.66 -16.09 4.96
CA MET A 314 -12.66 -14.63 5.12
C MET A 314 -13.66 -14.18 6.18
N GLN A 315 -14.86 -14.78 6.21
CA GLN A 315 -15.86 -14.49 7.22
C GLN A 315 -15.42 -14.92 8.61
N GLN A 316 -14.80 -16.09 8.75
CA GLN A 316 -14.25 -16.55 10.02
C GLN A 316 -13.18 -15.57 10.54
N ILE A 317 -12.24 -15.16 9.69
CA ILE A 317 -11.19 -14.20 10.05
C ILE A 317 -11.81 -12.83 10.41
N ALA A 318 -12.87 -12.41 9.71
CA ALA A 318 -13.58 -11.18 10.00
C ALA A 318 -14.24 -11.21 11.39
N ASP A 319 -14.91 -12.32 11.73
CA ASP A 319 -15.55 -12.49 13.04
C ASP A 319 -14.50 -12.50 14.16
N ASP A 320 -13.38 -13.21 13.96
CA ASP A 320 -12.24 -13.26 14.86
C ASP A 320 -11.60 -11.87 15.05
N PHE A 321 -11.47 -11.10 13.97
CA PHE A 321 -10.97 -9.73 13.96
C PHE A 321 -11.88 -8.79 14.76
N VAL A 322 -13.19 -8.84 14.54
CA VAL A 322 -14.16 -7.97 15.24
C VAL A 322 -14.13 -8.23 16.76
N VAL A 323 -14.01 -9.49 17.17
CA VAL A 323 -13.99 -9.88 18.59
C VAL A 323 -12.60 -9.71 19.23
N GLY A 324 -11.52 -9.94 18.48
CA GLY A 324 -10.14 -9.93 18.97
C GLY A 324 -9.71 -11.25 19.61
N THR A 325 -9.98 -12.39 18.96
CA THR A 325 -9.73 -13.73 19.51
C THR A 325 -8.25 -14.07 19.72
N SER A 326 -7.35 -13.39 19.00
CA SER A 326 -5.89 -13.55 19.10
C SER A 326 -5.24 -12.82 20.28
N GLY A 327 -6.01 -12.04 21.06
CA GLY A 327 -5.57 -11.50 22.35
C GLY A 327 -5.02 -10.08 22.34
N ASN A 328 -4.86 -9.42 21.18
CA ASN A 328 -4.43 -8.02 21.09
C ASN A 328 -5.60 -7.03 20.95
N GLY A 329 -6.79 -7.43 21.38
CA GLY A 329 -8.01 -6.60 21.42
C GLY A 329 -8.88 -6.69 20.18
N ALA A 330 -10.11 -6.18 20.30
CA ALA A 330 -11.07 -6.12 19.21
C ALA A 330 -10.57 -5.23 18.05
N HIS A 331 -10.86 -5.63 16.82
CA HIS A 331 -10.44 -4.97 15.58
C HIS A 331 -8.91 -4.79 15.47
N ASN A 332 -8.11 -5.72 15.99
CA ASN A 332 -6.67 -5.67 15.83
C ASN A 332 -6.27 -6.13 14.41
N LEU A 333 -5.81 -5.20 13.57
CA LEU A 333 -5.44 -5.53 12.18
C LEU A 333 -4.24 -6.47 12.10
N LYS A 334 -3.25 -6.34 12.99
CA LYS A 334 -2.05 -7.18 12.94
C LYS A 334 -2.41 -8.64 13.13
N ASP A 335 -3.31 -8.93 14.07
CA ASP A 335 -3.85 -10.27 14.30
C ASP A 335 -4.57 -10.80 13.06
N MET A 336 -5.41 -9.97 12.42
CA MET A 336 -6.10 -10.34 11.17
C MET A 336 -5.13 -10.67 10.03
N LEU A 337 -4.08 -9.87 9.85
CA LEU A 337 -3.05 -10.09 8.83
C LEU A 337 -2.26 -11.37 9.10
N VAL A 338 -1.94 -11.65 10.37
CA VAL A 338 -1.33 -12.92 10.78
C VAL A 338 -2.27 -14.08 10.50
N SER A 339 -3.57 -13.98 10.80
CA SER A 339 -4.54 -15.04 10.50
C SER A 339 -4.63 -15.35 9.01
N LEU A 340 -4.59 -14.34 8.14
CA LEU A 340 -4.53 -14.53 6.68
C LEU A 340 -3.23 -15.25 6.27
N ALA A 341 -2.08 -14.78 6.73
CA ALA A 341 -0.78 -15.38 6.40
C ALA A 341 -0.61 -16.80 6.99
N MET A 342 -1.30 -17.10 8.09
CA MET A 342 -1.27 -18.42 8.74
C MET A 342 -2.33 -19.39 8.20
N SER A 343 -3.21 -18.91 7.32
CA SER A 343 -4.26 -19.74 6.71
C SER A 343 -3.69 -20.80 5.78
N ASN A 344 -4.44 -21.89 5.58
CA ASN A 344 -4.11 -22.89 4.57
C ASN A 344 -4.14 -22.32 3.15
N HIS A 345 -4.92 -21.25 2.92
CA HIS A 345 -4.98 -20.60 1.61
C HIS A 345 -3.63 -19.94 1.25
N TYR A 346 -2.92 -19.41 2.25
CA TYR A 346 -1.58 -18.84 2.06
C TYR A 346 -0.47 -19.92 2.09
N ARG A 347 -0.54 -20.85 3.04
CA ARG A 347 0.62 -21.73 3.39
C ARG A 347 0.66 -23.10 2.71
N ALA A 348 -0.34 -23.46 1.91
CA ALA A 348 -0.39 -24.79 1.32
C ALA A 348 0.70 -24.99 0.27
N GLU A 349 1.66 -25.88 0.52
CA GLU A 349 2.76 -26.16 -0.42
C GLU A 349 2.52 -27.38 -1.32
N SER A 350 1.61 -28.29 -0.91
CA SER A 350 1.34 -29.51 -1.67
C SER A 350 -0.04 -30.10 -1.37
N VAL A 351 -0.55 -30.86 -2.34
CA VAL A 351 -1.80 -31.62 -2.23
C VAL A 351 -1.47 -33.10 -2.41
N LYS A 352 -1.89 -33.94 -1.46
CA LYS A 352 -1.53 -35.38 -1.45
C LYS A 352 -2.18 -36.17 -2.59
N VAL A 353 -3.46 -35.94 -2.84
CA VAL A 353 -4.26 -36.57 -3.90
C VAL A 353 -5.23 -35.51 -4.41
N MET A 354 -5.29 -35.33 -5.72
CA MET A 354 -6.10 -34.30 -6.37
C MET A 354 -6.90 -34.94 -7.50
N ASP A 355 -8.22 -34.88 -7.41
CA ASP A 355 -9.09 -35.20 -8.53
C ASP A 355 -9.20 -34.01 -9.51
N PRO A 356 -9.76 -34.20 -10.73
CA PRO A 356 -9.85 -33.12 -11.71
C PRO A 356 -10.66 -31.91 -11.26
N LEU A 357 -11.66 -32.09 -10.39
CA LEU A 357 -12.48 -30.99 -9.87
C LEU A 357 -11.71 -30.18 -8.83
N GLN A 358 -10.98 -30.86 -7.94
CA GLN A 358 -10.12 -30.25 -6.93
C GLN A 358 -8.96 -29.47 -7.55
N LYS A 359 -8.52 -29.84 -8.76
CA LYS A 359 -7.47 -29.11 -9.45
C LYS A 359 -7.85 -27.66 -9.75
N VAL A 360 -9.10 -27.42 -10.14
CA VAL A 360 -9.62 -26.07 -10.38
C VAL A 360 -9.82 -25.35 -9.05
N GLU A 361 -10.35 -26.05 -8.04
CA GLU A 361 -10.59 -25.49 -6.71
C GLU A 361 -9.31 -24.99 -6.03
N LEU A 362 -8.22 -25.73 -6.15
CA LEU A 362 -6.96 -25.46 -5.47
C LEU A 362 -5.94 -24.71 -6.34
N GLN A 363 -6.34 -24.25 -7.53
CA GLN A 363 -5.42 -23.68 -8.52
C GLN A 363 -4.65 -22.47 -7.98
N GLU A 364 -5.32 -21.61 -7.22
CA GLU A 364 -4.76 -20.34 -6.72
C GLU A 364 -4.54 -20.36 -5.20
N ILE A 365 -4.26 -21.55 -4.65
CA ILE A 365 -3.99 -21.78 -3.23
C ILE A 365 -2.49 -22.01 -3.03
N GLY A 366 -1.87 -21.28 -2.09
CA GLY A 366 -0.43 -21.35 -1.84
C GLY A 366 0.43 -20.87 -3.01
N THR A 367 -0.11 -19.99 -3.86
CA THR A 367 0.64 -19.43 -4.98
C THR A 367 1.61 -18.36 -4.50
N GLY A 368 2.83 -18.39 -5.04
CA GLY A 368 3.83 -17.38 -4.70
C GLY A 368 3.43 -16.00 -5.23
N ARG A 369 3.42 -15.01 -4.35
CA ARG A 369 3.12 -13.61 -4.65
C ARG A 369 4.39 -12.85 -4.96
N LEU A 370 4.44 -12.20 -6.12
CA LEU A 370 5.58 -11.37 -6.50
C LEU A 370 5.77 -10.24 -5.50
N LEU A 371 7.00 -10.11 -4.99
CA LEU A 371 7.32 -9.07 -4.02
C LEU A 371 7.34 -7.69 -4.68
N SER A 372 6.66 -6.74 -4.04
CA SER A 372 6.80 -5.32 -4.41
C SER A 372 8.25 -4.85 -4.24
N PRO A 373 8.67 -3.76 -4.93
CA PRO A 373 10.03 -3.23 -4.76
C PRO A 373 10.40 -2.95 -3.30
N GLU A 374 9.45 -2.47 -2.50
CA GLU A 374 9.66 -2.20 -1.08
C GLU A 374 9.84 -3.50 -0.27
N GLN A 375 9.05 -4.54 -0.58
CA GLN A 375 9.17 -5.84 0.08
C GLN A 375 10.47 -6.55 -0.31
N LEU A 376 10.82 -6.60 -1.60
CA LEU A 376 12.07 -7.22 -2.06
C LEU A 376 13.29 -6.51 -1.47
N ASN A 377 13.28 -5.17 -1.39
CA ASN A 377 14.35 -4.43 -0.74
C ASN A 377 14.50 -4.81 0.74
N ARG A 378 13.39 -4.92 1.47
CA ARG A 378 13.40 -5.34 2.88
C ARG A 378 13.91 -6.77 3.03
N LYS A 379 13.42 -7.71 2.20
CA LYS A 379 13.89 -9.10 2.18
C LYS A 379 15.40 -9.17 1.95
N LEU A 380 15.90 -8.48 0.93
CA LEU A 380 17.34 -8.43 0.64
C LEU A 380 18.15 -7.95 1.85
N VAL A 381 17.75 -6.84 2.47
CA VAL A 381 18.44 -6.30 3.66
C VAL A 381 18.39 -7.27 4.84
N ASP A 382 17.23 -7.87 5.11
CA ASP A 382 17.02 -8.72 6.27
C ASP A 382 17.80 -10.05 6.17
N VAL A 383 17.73 -10.71 5.01
CA VAL A 383 18.37 -12.02 4.83
C VAL A 383 19.88 -11.92 4.67
N SER A 384 20.39 -10.83 4.08
CA SER A 384 21.81 -10.70 3.73
C SER A 384 22.58 -9.63 4.52
N GLY A 385 21.89 -8.76 5.27
CA GLY A 385 22.49 -7.61 5.92
C GLY A 385 23.00 -6.55 4.94
N PHE A 386 22.55 -6.58 3.68
CA PHE A 386 23.06 -5.76 2.59
C PHE A 386 22.00 -4.84 2.01
N ASN A 387 22.32 -3.55 1.89
CA ASN A 387 21.45 -2.55 1.27
C ASN A 387 21.92 -2.21 -0.15
N TRP A 388 21.10 -2.50 -1.15
CA TRP A 388 21.38 -2.13 -2.54
C TRP A 388 20.95 -0.69 -2.81
N GLY A 389 21.93 0.20 -3.01
CA GLY A 389 21.67 1.61 -3.23
C GLY A 389 22.74 2.34 -4.04
N TYR A 390 22.33 3.47 -4.61
CA TYR A 390 23.21 4.39 -5.32
C TYR A 390 23.31 5.70 -4.53
N GLY A 391 24.35 5.77 -3.68
CA GLY A 391 24.48 6.82 -2.67
C GLY A 391 23.36 6.73 -1.63
N PRO A 392 22.63 7.83 -1.33
CA PRO A 392 21.54 7.79 -0.34
C PRO A 392 20.25 7.13 -0.87
N ASN A 393 20.20 6.74 -2.15
CA ASN A 393 18.98 6.25 -2.78
C ASN A 393 18.93 4.72 -2.78
N SER A 394 17.88 4.13 -2.21
CA SER A 394 17.55 2.71 -2.40
C SER A 394 17.35 2.41 -3.90
N ALA A 395 18.00 1.36 -4.39
CA ALA A 395 17.90 0.96 -5.78
C ALA A 395 16.46 0.55 -6.12
N LEU A 396 15.84 -0.34 -5.35
CA LEU A 396 14.44 -0.76 -5.56
C LEU A 396 13.42 0.28 -5.10
N GLY A 397 13.71 1.02 -4.03
CA GLY A 397 12.78 2.02 -3.48
C GLY A 397 12.73 3.33 -4.27
N ARG A 398 13.74 3.65 -5.09
CA ARG A 398 13.79 4.93 -5.83
C ARG A 398 14.21 4.79 -7.29
N VAL A 399 15.30 4.07 -7.57
CA VAL A 399 15.90 4.05 -8.93
C VAL A 399 15.11 3.15 -9.88
N TYR A 400 14.84 1.92 -9.45
CA TYR A 400 14.12 0.91 -10.19
C TYR A 400 12.67 0.75 -9.75
N ASN A 401 12.15 1.62 -8.87
CA ASN A 401 10.83 1.44 -8.27
C ASN A 401 9.73 1.15 -9.30
N LEU A 402 9.50 2.06 -10.25
CA LEU A 402 8.52 1.87 -11.31
C LEU A 402 8.89 0.75 -12.29
N VAL A 403 10.19 0.59 -12.57
CA VAL A 403 10.72 -0.43 -13.51
C VAL A 403 10.47 -1.85 -12.97
N TYR A 404 10.51 -2.02 -11.65
CA TYR A 404 10.25 -3.26 -10.94
C TYR A 404 8.78 -3.40 -10.46
N GLY A 405 7.85 -2.61 -11.00
CA GLY A 405 6.41 -2.80 -10.69
C GLY A 405 5.88 -2.06 -9.47
N GLY A 406 6.64 -1.09 -8.95
CA GLY A 406 6.14 -0.09 -8.01
C GLY A 406 5.15 0.88 -8.66
N ILE A 407 4.54 1.73 -7.83
CA ILE A 407 3.52 2.69 -8.25
C ILE A 407 3.99 4.12 -7.99
N ASP A 408 3.57 5.06 -8.84
CA ASP A 408 3.66 6.48 -8.52
C ASP A 408 2.34 7.06 -8.02
N SER A 409 1.29 6.22 -7.99
CA SER A 409 -0.14 6.50 -7.78
C SER A 409 -0.70 7.75 -8.50
N LEU A 410 -0.02 8.18 -9.57
CA LEU A 410 -0.43 9.24 -10.50
C LEU A 410 -0.84 8.62 -11.83
N GLY A 411 0.16 8.13 -12.57
CA GLY A 411 -0.01 7.46 -13.86
C GLY A 411 -0.05 5.95 -13.73
N ILE A 412 0.58 5.41 -12.68
CA ILE A 412 0.60 3.98 -12.35
C ILE A 412 0.03 3.84 -10.94
N ASN A 413 -1.21 3.38 -10.86
CA ASN A 413 -1.98 3.28 -9.61
C ASN A 413 -2.00 1.86 -9.04
N ASP A 414 -1.73 0.87 -9.87
CA ASP A 414 -1.82 -0.54 -9.54
C ASP A 414 -0.43 -1.16 -9.61
N ARG A 415 -0.12 -2.03 -8.64
CA ARG A 415 1.16 -2.74 -8.60
C ARG A 415 1.17 -3.85 -9.64
N ALA A 416 2.33 -4.09 -10.22
CA ALA A 416 2.50 -5.29 -11.04
C ALA A 416 2.50 -6.52 -10.12
N THR A 417 1.62 -7.47 -10.40
CA THR A 417 1.52 -8.76 -9.69
C THR A 417 2.21 -9.89 -10.45
N GLU A 418 2.56 -9.66 -11.72
CA GLU A 418 3.25 -10.62 -12.58
C GLU A 418 4.62 -10.11 -13.02
N LEU A 419 5.59 -11.02 -13.09
CA LEU A 419 6.95 -10.69 -13.49
C LEU A 419 7.04 -10.42 -14.99
N THR A 420 7.36 -9.18 -15.36
CA THR A 420 7.63 -8.83 -16.76
C THR A 420 9.11 -8.99 -17.12
N THR A 421 9.41 -9.03 -18.42
CA THR A 421 10.81 -9.02 -18.93
C THR A 421 11.61 -7.83 -18.41
N LEU A 422 10.98 -6.66 -18.24
CA LEU A 422 11.67 -5.49 -17.73
C LEU A 422 12.03 -5.69 -16.25
N MET A 423 11.11 -6.23 -15.45
CA MET A 423 11.33 -6.52 -14.04
C MET A 423 12.44 -7.56 -13.85
N SER A 424 12.49 -8.60 -14.69
CA SER A 424 13.55 -9.62 -14.62
C SER A 424 14.94 -9.05 -14.89
N THR A 425 15.08 -8.00 -15.71
CA THR A 425 16.36 -7.29 -15.85
C THR A 425 16.79 -6.57 -14.57
N VAL A 426 15.84 -6.06 -13.77
CA VAL A 426 16.14 -5.45 -12.46
C VAL A 426 16.61 -6.52 -11.47
N VAL A 427 15.96 -7.68 -11.43
CA VAL A 427 16.40 -8.82 -10.59
C VAL A 427 17.81 -9.26 -10.99
N ALA A 428 18.08 -9.34 -12.29
CA ALA A 428 19.40 -9.68 -12.80
C ALA A 428 20.47 -8.65 -12.41
N ALA A 429 20.14 -7.36 -12.46
CA ALA A 429 21.01 -6.27 -12.01
C ALA A 429 21.26 -6.33 -10.50
N MET A 430 20.20 -6.49 -9.69
CA MET A 430 20.29 -6.68 -8.24
C MET A 430 21.26 -7.82 -7.90
N ALA A 431 21.03 -9.01 -8.44
CA ALA A 431 21.87 -10.16 -8.15
C ALA A 431 23.33 -9.96 -8.61
N ASN A 432 23.55 -9.29 -9.75
CA ASN A 432 24.90 -9.01 -10.26
C ASN A 432 25.68 -8.03 -9.39
N GLU A 433 25.02 -6.97 -8.94
CA GLU A 433 25.67 -5.89 -8.20
C GLU A 433 25.86 -6.25 -6.71
N THR A 434 24.96 -7.06 -6.15
CA THR A 434 24.92 -7.31 -4.71
C THR A 434 25.62 -8.60 -4.29
N SER A 435 25.68 -9.64 -5.13
CA SER A 435 26.11 -10.96 -4.66
C SER A 435 27.56 -11.00 -4.15
N CYS A 436 28.51 -10.38 -4.85
CA CYS A 436 29.90 -10.36 -4.40
C CYS A 436 30.10 -9.50 -3.13
N PRO A 437 29.56 -8.26 -3.07
CA PRO A 437 29.59 -7.48 -1.85
C PRO A 437 28.91 -8.16 -0.64
N ILE A 438 27.78 -8.86 -0.83
CA ILE A 438 27.11 -9.65 0.23
C ILE A 438 28.08 -10.67 0.83
N VAL A 439 28.71 -11.49 -0.02
CA VAL A 439 29.63 -12.54 0.43
C VAL A 439 30.84 -11.93 1.12
N SER A 440 31.43 -10.88 0.56
CA SER A 440 32.58 -10.19 1.16
C SER A 440 32.24 -9.56 2.51
N ASN A 441 31.04 -8.98 2.65
CA ASN A 441 30.57 -8.36 3.89
C ASN A 441 30.29 -9.37 5.01
N ASP A 442 29.84 -10.57 4.67
CA ASP A 442 29.63 -11.60 5.69
C ASP A 442 30.97 -12.22 6.11
N PHE A 443 31.86 -12.57 5.16
CA PHE A 443 33.19 -13.11 5.49
C PHE A 443 34.13 -12.12 6.18
N SER A 444 33.90 -10.80 6.09
CA SER A 444 34.67 -9.80 6.84
C SER A 444 34.40 -9.83 8.34
N LYS A 445 33.31 -10.47 8.76
CA LYS A 445 32.95 -10.64 10.16
C LYS A 445 33.55 -11.93 10.75
N PRO A 446 33.78 -11.98 12.07
CA PRO A 446 34.04 -13.23 12.78
C PRO A 446 32.94 -14.26 12.50
N GLN A 447 33.28 -15.54 12.40
CA GLN A 447 32.32 -16.61 12.05
C GLN A 447 31.07 -16.63 12.94
N SER A 448 31.18 -16.27 14.22
CA SER A 448 30.07 -16.18 15.17
C SER A 448 29.09 -15.03 14.91
N GLU A 449 29.47 -14.05 14.09
CA GLU A 449 28.66 -12.87 13.73
C GLU A 449 28.15 -12.94 12.28
N ARG A 450 28.48 -14.02 11.56
CA ARG A 450 28.04 -14.27 10.19
C ARG A 450 26.59 -14.75 10.17
N SER A 451 25.86 -14.39 9.12
CA SER A 451 24.48 -14.84 8.91
C SER A 451 24.32 -15.79 7.73
N LEU A 452 25.24 -15.76 6.76
CA LEU A 452 25.16 -16.54 5.52
C LEU A 452 26.23 -17.65 5.45
N PHE A 453 27.42 -17.41 6.00
CA PHE A 453 28.56 -18.33 5.90
C PHE A 453 29.05 -18.80 7.27
N THR A 454 28.17 -19.45 8.03
CA THR A 454 28.44 -19.87 9.42
C THR A 454 29.14 -21.22 9.50
N ALA A 455 29.04 -22.07 8.48
CA ALA A 455 29.61 -23.42 8.48
C ALA A 455 30.95 -23.53 7.74
N VAL A 456 31.42 -22.45 7.10
CA VAL A 456 32.61 -22.47 6.22
C VAL A 456 33.55 -21.31 6.48
N GLU A 457 34.81 -21.50 6.09
CA GLU A 457 35.81 -20.43 5.95
C GLU A 457 36.23 -20.28 4.49
N LEU A 458 36.95 -19.20 4.16
CA LEU A 458 37.51 -19.03 2.82
C LEU A 458 38.53 -20.12 2.45
N SER A 459 39.05 -20.86 3.43
CA SER A 459 39.88 -22.05 3.22
C SER A 459 39.09 -23.32 2.94
N SER A 460 37.77 -23.32 3.13
CA SER A 460 36.91 -24.47 2.85
C SER A 460 36.69 -24.65 1.35
N THR A 461 37.41 -25.59 0.76
CA THR A 461 37.34 -25.93 -0.67
C THR A 461 36.53 -27.21 -0.88
N PRO A 462 36.03 -27.48 -2.11
CA PRO A 462 35.36 -28.75 -2.42
C PRO A 462 36.21 -29.98 -2.12
N ILE A 463 37.54 -29.83 -2.12
CA ILE A 463 38.49 -30.91 -1.83
C ILE A 463 38.74 -31.05 -0.33
N SER A 464 38.88 -29.94 0.40
CA SER A 464 39.22 -29.97 1.82
C SER A 464 38.01 -30.24 2.71
N ASP A 465 36.89 -29.57 2.46
CA ASP A 465 35.75 -29.51 3.39
C ASP A 465 34.38 -29.59 2.67
N PRO A 466 34.12 -30.61 1.84
CA PRO A 466 32.86 -30.71 1.08
C PRO A 466 31.61 -30.79 1.97
N ALA A 467 31.72 -31.43 3.14
CA ALA A 467 30.61 -31.53 4.10
C ALA A 467 30.21 -30.16 4.68
N ALA A 468 31.20 -29.30 4.97
CA ALA A 468 30.97 -27.96 5.49
C ALA A 468 30.28 -27.06 4.45
N ILE A 469 30.73 -27.15 3.18
CA ILE A 469 30.11 -26.42 2.06
C ILE A 469 28.65 -26.85 1.89
N ARG A 470 28.35 -28.15 1.95
CA ARG A 470 26.97 -28.66 1.88
C ARG A 470 26.11 -28.15 3.04
N ALA A 471 26.64 -28.19 4.27
CA ALA A 471 25.92 -27.66 5.43
C ALA A 471 25.63 -26.16 5.28
N ASN A 472 26.57 -25.39 4.72
CA ASN A 472 26.33 -23.98 4.46
C ASN A 472 25.31 -23.75 3.33
N ILE A 473 25.31 -24.58 2.30
CA ILE A 473 24.29 -24.52 1.23
C ILE A 473 22.90 -24.78 1.81
N GLN A 474 22.75 -25.80 2.67
CA GLN A 474 21.50 -26.08 3.36
C GLN A 474 20.99 -24.86 4.15
N LEU A 475 21.89 -24.18 4.88
CA LEU A 475 21.57 -22.93 5.56
C LEU A 475 21.13 -21.82 4.59
N LEU A 476 21.79 -21.68 3.45
CA LEU A 476 21.41 -20.68 2.45
C LEU A 476 20.02 -20.95 1.86
N HIS A 477 19.67 -22.21 1.61
CA HIS A 477 18.33 -22.61 1.14
C HIS A 477 17.26 -22.23 2.17
N GLU A 478 17.48 -22.56 3.44
CA GLU A 478 16.57 -22.17 4.53
C GLU A 478 16.43 -20.64 4.62
N ARG A 479 17.54 -19.91 4.56
CA ARG A 479 17.54 -18.46 4.81
C ARG A 479 17.08 -17.61 3.62
N LEU A 480 17.40 -18.01 2.39
CA LEU A 480 17.09 -17.22 1.19
C LEU A 480 15.80 -17.66 0.50
N TRP A 481 15.47 -18.96 0.59
CA TRP A 481 14.29 -19.54 -0.07
C TRP A 481 13.25 -20.09 0.91
N GLY A 482 13.53 -20.11 2.22
CA GLY A 482 12.57 -20.61 3.21
C GLY A 482 12.42 -22.14 3.22
N GLU A 483 13.31 -22.87 2.54
CA GLU A 483 13.17 -24.32 2.34
C GLU A 483 14.01 -25.11 3.35
N SER A 484 13.36 -26.00 4.11
CA SER A 484 14.03 -26.94 5.02
C SER A 484 14.28 -28.28 4.31
N LEU A 485 15.39 -28.37 3.60
CA LEU A 485 15.76 -29.56 2.82
C LEU A 485 16.74 -30.49 3.55
N PRO A 486 16.67 -31.81 3.36
CA PRO A 486 17.73 -32.74 3.78
C PRO A 486 19.09 -32.43 3.14
N ILE A 487 20.20 -32.76 3.82
CA ILE A 487 21.57 -32.49 3.32
C ILE A 487 21.92 -33.22 2.00
N ASN A 488 21.17 -34.27 1.69
CA ASN A 488 21.30 -35.11 0.50
C ASN A 488 20.14 -34.89 -0.50
N ASP A 489 19.41 -33.78 -0.37
CA ASP A 489 18.36 -33.42 -1.30
C ASP A 489 18.96 -33.04 -2.68
N PRO A 490 18.32 -33.42 -3.80
CA PRO A 490 18.78 -33.06 -5.14
C PRO A 490 19.05 -31.56 -5.36
N GLU A 491 18.30 -30.67 -4.70
CA GLU A 491 18.52 -29.22 -4.81
C GLU A 491 19.80 -28.75 -4.10
N ILE A 492 20.14 -29.39 -2.98
CA ILE A 492 21.42 -29.18 -2.29
C ILE A 492 22.57 -29.71 -3.16
N ASP A 493 22.39 -30.87 -3.79
CA ASP A 493 23.36 -31.44 -4.73
C ASP A 493 23.60 -30.53 -5.94
N ALA A 494 22.54 -29.97 -6.53
CA ALA A 494 22.63 -29.05 -7.66
C ALA A 494 23.39 -27.77 -7.28
N THR A 495 23.09 -27.19 -6.12
CA THR A 495 23.76 -25.98 -5.63
C THR A 495 25.24 -26.25 -5.29
N PHE A 496 25.55 -27.42 -4.72
CA PHE A 496 26.93 -27.83 -4.47
C PHE A 496 27.70 -28.02 -5.79
N GLY A 497 27.06 -28.65 -6.78
CA GLY A 497 27.63 -28.83 -8.12
C GLY A 497 27.93 -27.50 -8.81
N LEU A 498 27.07 -26.49 -8.65
CA LEU A 498 27.33 -25.12 -9.13
C LEU A 498 28.58 -24.53 -8.47
N PHE A 499 28.67 -24.60 -7.13
CA PHE A 499 29.83 -24.10 -6.39
C PHE A 499 31.13 -24.77 -6.84
N GLU A 500 31.14 -26.11 -6.90
CA GLU A 500 32.31 -26.91 -7.29
C GLU A 500 32.75 -26.64 -8.73
N THR A 501 31.78 -26.54 -9.66
CA THR A 501 32.06 -26.25 -11.07
C THR A 501 32.73 -24.90 -11.24
N ILE A 502 32.20 -23.87 -10.58
CA ILE A 502 32.75 -22.52 -10.66
C ILE A 502 34.13 -22.47 -10.01
N TRP A 503 34.28 -23.05 -8.81
CA TRP A 503 35.55 -23.12 -8.12
C TRP A 503 36.62 -23.80 -8.99
N SER A 504 36.32 -24.96 -9.56
CA SER A 504 37.23 -25.72 -10.42
C SER A 504 37.61 -24.96 -11.69
N ALA A 505 36.64 -24.27 -12.30
CA ALA A 505 36.88 -23.42 -13.48
C ALA A 505 37.82 -22.25 -13.14
N ARG A 506 37.67 -21.62 -11.96
CA ARG A 506 38.53 -20.52 -11.51
C ARG A 506 39.97 -20.98 -11.24
N ILE A 507 40.13 -22.12 -10.58
CA ILE A 507 41.45 -22.74 -10.33
C ILE A 507 42.12 -23.09 -11.67
N SER A 508 41.40 -23.75 -12.57
CA SER A 508 41.92 -24.15 -13.89
C SER A 508 42.31 -22.97 -14.76
N ALA A 509 41.56 -21.86 -14.68
CA ALA A 509 41.86 -20.63 -15.40
C ALA A 509 42.99 -19.79 -14.76
N GLY A 510 43.56 -20.22 -13.62
CA GLY A 510 44.63 -19.51 -12.93
C GLY A 510 44.21 -18.09 -12.50
N LYS A 511 42.96 -17.92 -12.05
CA LYS A 511 42.44 -16.61 -11.65
C LYS A 511 43.26 -16.01 -10.52
N SER A 512 43.43 -14.69 -10.56
CA SER A 512 44.11 -13.93 -9.51
C SER A 512 43.39 -14.09 -8.17
N ALA A 513 44.14 -13.98 -7.07
CA ALA A 513 43.57 -13.90 -5.73
C ALA A 513 42.78 -12.59 -5.50
N ALA A 514 42.94 -11.58 -6.36
CA ALA A 514 42.17 -10.34 -6.25
C ALA A 514 40.68 -10.61 -6.49
N ILE A 515 39.83 -10.21 -5.54
CA ILE A 515 38.38 -10.43 -5.64
C ILE A 515 37.76 -9.50 -6.68
N SER A 516 38.25 -8.27 -6.80
CA SER A 516 37.83 -7.33 -7.83
C SER A 516 38.96 -7.09 -8.83
N GLY A 517 38.60 -7.01 -10.11
CA GLY A 517 39.51 -6.68 -11.21
C GLY A 517 38.75 -6.20 -12.45
N ASP A 518 39.47 -5.93 -13.53
CA ASP A 518 38.93 -5.24 -14.72
C ASP A 518 37.76 -5.98 -15.40
N SER A 519 37.75 -7.32 -15.34
CA SER A 519 36.70 -8.16 -15.93
C SER A 519 35.75 -8.77 -14.91
N GLU A 520 36.05 -8.65 -13.63
CA GLU A 520 35.27 -9.20 -12.51
C GLU A 520 35.16 -8.14 -11.43
N LEU A 521 34.16 -7.27 -11.53
CA LEU A 521 33.96 -6.18 -10.58
C LEU A 521 33.28 -6.70 -9.31
N CYS A 522 33.70 -6.18 -8.15
CA CYS A 522 33.00 -6.34 -6.88
C CYS A 522 32.83 -4.94 -6.28
N GLN A 523 31.59 -4.44 -6.22
CA GLN A 523 31.31 -3.04 -5.91
C GLN A 523 31.24 -2.78 -4.40
N PHE A 524 32.40 -2.85 -3.72
CA PHE A 524 32.49 -2.60 -2.27
C PHE A 524 32.00 -1.21 -1.86
N GLN A 525 32.12 -0.22 -2.76
CA GLN A 525 31.78 1.19 -2.51
C GLN A 525 30.27 1.47 -2.50
N LEU A 526 29.44 0.65 -3.17
CA LEU A 526 27.98 0.81 -3.13
C LEU A 526 27.35 0.30 -1.83
N ALA A 527 28.16 -0.37 -1.01
CA ALA A 527 27.69 -1.25 0.04
C ALA A 527 28.01 -0.77 1.46
N ASN A 528 28.79 0.31 1.62
CA ASN A 528 29.37 0.72 2.90
C ASN A 528 30.01 -0.46 3.68
N VAL A 529 30.64 -1.41 2.98
CA VAL A 529 31.37 -2.50 3.65
C VAL A 529 32.62 -1.90 4.27
N GLU A 530 32.68 -1.82 5.60
CA GLU A 530 33.78 -1.16 6.31
C GLU A 530 35.13 -1.82 6.05
N ASN A 531 35.16 -3.16 5.98
CA ASN A 531 36.39 -3.95 5.84
C ASN A 531 36.23 -5.08 4.82
N PRO A 532 36.11 -4.77 3.51
CA PRO A 532 35.84 -5.81 2.52
C PRO A 532 37.01 -6.78 2.39
N ILE A 533 36.70 -8.07 2.27
CA ILE A 533 37.69 -9.05 1.82
C ILE A 533 38.07 -8.71 0.38
N GLY A 534 39.31 -8.25 0.18
CA GLY A 534 39.83 -7.86 -1.13
C GLY A 534 40.64 -8.95 -1.84
N ARG A 535 41.05 -10.00 -1.12
CA ARG A 535 41.84 -11.10 -1.68
C ARG A 535 41.40 -12.46 -1.12
N ASP A 536 41.38 -13.46 -1.99
CA ASP A 536 41.14 -14.86 -1.67
C ASP A 536 41.91 -15.76 -2.66
N SER A 537 42.98 -16.40 -2.18
CA SER A 537 43.78 -17.31 -3.02
C SER A 537 43.10 -18.65 -3.28
N ASN A 538 42.12 -19.03 -2.46
CA ASN A 538 41.41 -20.30 -2.58
C ASN A 538 40.23 -20.21 -3.55
N GLN A 539 39.90 -19.02 -4.07
CA GLN A 539 38.84 -18.78 -5.05
C GLN A 539 37.43 -19.16 -4.56
N THR A 540 37.22 -19.32 -3.25
CA THR A 540 35.95 -19.71 -2.64
C THR A 540 34.97 -18.55 -2.60
N LEU A 541 35.43 -17.31 -2.34
CA LEU A 541 34.54 -16.15 -2.23
C LEU A 541 33.77 -15.87 -3.53
N ARG A 542 34.46 -15.94 -4.68
CA ARG A 542 33.82 -15.72 -5.98
C ARG A 542 32.91 -16.87 -6.39
N SER A 543 33.20 -18.09 -5.95
CA SER A 543 32.28 -19.22 -6.11
C SER A 543 31.01 -19.03 -5.29
N TRP A 544 31.13 -18.59 -4.03
CA TRP A 544 29.98 -18.21 -3.20
C TRP A 544 29.19 -17.04 -3.79
N ALA A 545 29.87 -16.02 -4.33
CA ALA A 545 29.21 -14.89 -4.97
C ALA A 545 28.36 -15.32 -6.18
N ALA A 546 28.76 -16.38 -6.88
CA ALA A 546 27.96 -16.94 -7.96
C ALA A 546 26.78 -17.77 -7.46
N VAL A 547 26.94 -18.53 -6.36
CA VAL A 547 25.82 -19.21 -5.68
C VAL A 547 24.78 -18.18 -5.21
N ILE A 548 25.20 -17.13 -4.51
CA ILE A 548 24.29 -16.05 -4.09
C ILE A 548 23.63 -15.38 -5.31
N ASN A 549 24.36 -15.12 -6.39
CA ASN A 549 23.78 -14.55 -7.61
C ASN A 549 22.67 -15.44 -8.19
N TYR A 550 22.91 -16.75 -8.26
CA TYR A 550 21.91 -17.74 -8.68
C TYR A 550 20.69 -17.69 -7.78
N MET A 551 20.88 -17.75 -6.46
CA MET A 551 19.78 -17.78 -5.50
C MET A 551 18.93 -16.50 -5.51
N LEU A 552 19.55 -15.33 -5.64
CA LEU A 552 18.85 -14.04 -5.72
C LEU A 552 18.05 -13.83 -7.01
N ARG A 553 18.33 -14.62 -8.06
CA ARG A 553 17.60 -14.58 -9.33
C ARG A 553 16.45 -15.56 -9.42
N ASP A 554 16.42 -16.53 -8.51
CA ASP A 554 15.40 -17.55 -8.50
C ASP A 554 14.04 -16.98 -8.12
N TYR A 555 12.98 -17.58 -8.65
CA TYR A 555 11.61 -17.16 -8.37
C TYR A 555 11.32 -17.21 -6.86
N LYS A 556 11.89 -18.19 -6.13
CA LYS A 556 11.75 -18.36 -4.68
C LYS A 556 12.27 -17.17 -3.87
N PHE A 557 13.22 -16.41 -4.42
CA PHE A 557 13.73 -15.23 -3.73
C PHE A 557 12.81 -14.01 -3.93
N ILE A 558 12.25 -13.86 -5.12
CA ILE A 558 11.46 -12.69 -5.51
C ILE A 558 9.94 -12.84 -5.27
N HIS A 559 9.49 -14.01 -4.79
CA HIS A 559 8.11 -14.27 -4.36
C HIS A 559 8.07 -14.63 -2.86
N GLU A 560 6.87 -14.55 -2.27
CA GLU A 560 6.51 -15.02 -0.91
C GLU A 560 5.14 -15.71 -0.89
#